data_AF-A0A2R4S7L8-F1
#
_entry.id   AF-A0A2R4S7L8-F1
#
_cell.length_a   1.000
_cell.length_b   1.000
_cell.length_c   1.000
_cell.angle_alpha   90.00
_cell.angle_beta   90.00
_cell.angle_gamma   90.00
#
_symmetry.space_group_name_H-M   'P 1'
#
loop_
_entity.id
_entity.type
_entity.pdbx_description
1 polymer ?
#
loop_
_entity_poly.entity_id
_entity_poly.type
_entity_poly.pdbx_seq_one_letter_code
_entity_poly.pdbx_strand_id
1 'polypeptide(L)'
;HGDSAVYYTIVRMAQPFSLRYMLVDGQGNFGSIDGDSAAAMRYTEIRLAKIAHELMADLEKETVDFVDNYDGTEKIPDVMPTK
;
A
#
# COMPACT_ATOMS: atom_id res chain seq x y z
N HIS A 1 13.88 -1.61 -10.00
CA HIS A 1 13.13 -2.72 -9.36
C HIS A 1 11.95 -3.09 -10.25
N GLY A 2 11.53 -4.36 -10.28
CA GLY A 2 10.47 -4.86 -11.18
C GLY A 2 9.05 -4.63 -10.64
N ASP A 3 8.05 -4.83 -11.50
CA ASP A 3 6.62 -4.60 -11.22
C ASP A 3 5.99 -5.65 -10.29
N SER A 4 6.42 -6.90 -10.38
CA SER A 4 5.81 -8.04 -9.70
C SER A 4 5.82 -7.89 -8.17
N ALA A 5 6.94 -7.44 -7.60
CA ALA A 5 7.06 -7.21 -6.16
C ALA A 5 6.08 -6.14 -5.65
N VAL A 6 5.86 -5.08 -6.44
CA VAL A 6 4.91 -4.00 -6.11
C VAL A 6 3.48 -4.55 -6.12
N TYR A 7 3.11 -5.26 -7.20
CA TYR A 7 1.75 -5.78 -7.34
C TYR A 7 1.42 -6.84 -6.26
N TYR A 8 2.33 -7.76 -5.97
CA TYR A 8 2.09 -8.76 -4.92
C TYR A 8 1.99 -8.15 -3.52
N THR A 9 2.71 -7.05 -3.26
CA THR A 9 2.57 -6.31 -2.01
C THR A 9 1.16 -5.69 -1.90
N ILE A 10 0.66 -5.07 -2.97
CA ILE A 10 -0.71 -4.52 -3.03
C ILE A 10 -1.75 -5.62 -2.81
N VAL A 11 -1.62 -6.74 -3.54
CA VAL A 11 -2.57 -7.87 -3.43
C VAL A 11 -2.64 -8.39 -2.00
N ARG A 12 -1.49 -8.60 -1.35
CA ARG A 12 -1.44 -9.05 0.04
C ARG A 12 -2.14 -8.08 1.00
N MET A 13 -2.01 -6.77 0.78
CA MET A 13 -2.63 -5.75 1.65
C MET A 13 -4.15 -5.62 1.47
N ALA A 14 -4.69 -6.15 0.37
CA ALA A 14 -6.12 -6.16 0.06
C ALA A 14 -6.84 -7.47 0.45
N GLN A 15 -6.11 -8.45 1.00
CA GLN A 15 -6.66 -9.76 1.37
C GLN A 15 -7.09 -9.80 2.86
N PRO A 16 -8.39 -9.98 3.17
CA PRO A 16 -8.88 -9.96 4.56
C PRO A 16 -8.45 -11.17 5.39
N PHE A 17 -8.08 -12.27 4.72
CA PHE A 17 -7.52 -13.47 5.38
C PHE A 17 -6.01 -13.34 5.66
N SER A 18 -5.34 -12.34 5.07
CA SER A 18 -3.89 -12.14 5.22
C SER A 18 -3.53 -11.12 6.31
N LEU A 19 -4.42 -10.16 6.60
CA LEU A 19 -4.20 -9.10 7.58
C LEU A 19 -5.39 -8.91 8.50
N ARG A 20 -5.13 -8.64 9.78
CA ARG A 20 -6.19 -8.35 10.75
C ARG A 20 -6.96 -7.06 10.42
N TYR A 21 -6.24 -6.06 9.92
CA TYR A 21 -6.75 -4.77 9.46
C TYR A 21 -6.15 -4.48 8.10
N MET A 22 -6.99 -4.42 7.06
CA MET A 22 -6.53 -4.13 5.70
C MET A 22 -6.29 -2.64 5.52
N LEU A 23 -5.22 -2.31 4.80
CA LEU A 23 -4.84 -0.93 4.46
C LEU A 23 -5.29 -0.54 3.04
N VAL A 24 -5.46 -1.54 2.17
CA VAL A 24 -5.92 -1.36 0.79
C VAL A 24 -7.36 -1.87 0.69
N ASP A 25 -8.26 -1.01 0.24
CA ASP A 25 -9.64 -1.36 -0.13
C ASP A 25 -9.64 -1.69 -1.63
N GLY A 26 -9.78 -2.97 -1.96
CA GLY A 26 -9.67 -3.50 -3.31
C GLY A 26 -11.01 -3.99 -3.88
N GLN A 27 -11.20 -3.80 -5.18
CA GLN A 27 -12.31 -4.35 -5.95
C GLN A 27 -11.79 -5.19 -7.12
N GLY A 28 -12.28 -6.43 -7.22
CA GLY A 28 -11.84 -7.42 -8.22
C GLY A 28 -11.41 -8.74 -7.58
N ASN A 29 -10.71 -9.58 -8.34
CA ASN A 29 -10.19 -10.85 -7.84
C ASN A 29 -8.79 -10.68 -7.23
N PHE A 30 -8.73 -10.72 -5.89
CA PHE A 30 -7.48 -10.65 -5.10
C PHE A 30 -7.01 -12.02 -4.56
N GLY A 31 -7.48 -13.11 -5.16
CA GLY A 31 -7.16 -14.47 -4.74
C GLY A 31 -7.98 -14.96 -3.55
N SER A 32 -7.72 -16.20 -3.14
CA SER A 32 -8.53 -16.92 -2.15
C SER A 32 -7.65 -17.79 -1.23
N ILE A 33 -8.25 -18.32 -0.16
CA ILE A 33 -7.61 -19.30 0.72
C ILE A 33 -7.38 -20.65 0.01
N ASP A 34 -8.11 -20.91 -1.08
CA ASP A 34 -8.02 -22.13 -1.87
C ASP A 34 -6.75 -22.16 -2.77
N GLY A 35 -5.97 -21.07 -2.76
CA GLY A 35 -4.71 -20.96 -3.50
C GLY A 35 -4.84 -20.28 -4.87
N ASP A 36 -6.02 -19.75 -5.21
CA ASP A 36 -6.20 -18.99 -6.45
C ASP A 36 -5.37 -17.72 -6.42
N SER A 37 -4.62 -17.50 -7.51
CA SER A 37 -3.89 -16.25 -7.71
C SER A 37 -4.86 -15.09 -7.99
N ALA A 38 -4.45 -13.88 -7.59
CA ALA A 38 -5.15 -12.67 -8.01
C ALA A 38 -5.14 -12.52 -9.54
N ALA A 39 -6.12 -11.77 -10.05
CA ALA A 39 -6.13 -11.38 -11.47
C ALA A 39 -4.92 -10.50 -11.82
N ALA A 40 -4.73 -10.21 -13.11
CA ALA A 40 -3.72 -9.23 -13.53
C ALA A 40 -4.10 -7.80 -13.10
N MET A 41 -3.12 -6.93 -12.87
CA MET A 41 -3.31 -5.56 -12.39
C MET A 41 -4.31 -4.70 -13.17
N ARG A 42 -4.48 -4.97 -14.47
CA ARG A 42 -5.45 -4.28 -15.34
C ARG A 42 -6.93 -4.65 -15.08
N TYR A 43 -7.19 -5.61 -14.19
CA TYR A 43 -8.52 -6.11 -13.85
C TYR A 43 -8.86 -5.92 -12.36
N THR A 44 -8.04 -5.16 -11.63
CA THR A 44 -8.24 -4.87 -10.21
C THR A 44 -8.20 -3.37 -9.98
N GLU A 45 -9.11 -2.87 -9.16
CA GLU A 45 -9.14 -1.48 -8.71
C GLU A 45 -8.82 -1.42 -7.21
N ILE A 46 -8.17 -0.33 -6.77
CA ILE A 46 -7.80 -0.14 -5.37
C ILE A 46 -7.96 1.32 -4.95
N ARG A 47 -8.17 1.52 -3.65
CA ARG A 47 -8.03 2.80 -2.95
C ARG A 47 -7.55 2.58 -1.52
N LEU A 48 -7.25 3.66 -0.80
CA LEU A 48 -6.93 3.59 0.61
C LEU A 48 -8.17 3.21 1.45
N ALA A 49 -7.99 2.29 2.40
CA ALA A 49 -8.98 2.05 3.44
C ALA A 49 -8.97 3.22 4.44
N LYS A 50 -10.09 3.44 5.16
CA LYS A 50 -10.21 4.54 6.15
C LYS A 50 -9.08 4.53 7.18
N ILE A 51 -8.71 3.35 7.68
CA ILE A 51 -7.63 3.19 8.68
C ILE A 51 -6.25 3.57 8.13
N ALA A 52 -6.02 3.49 6.82
CA ALA A 52 -4.73 3.83 6.22
C ALA A 52 -4.43 5.33 6.32
N HIS A 53 -5.45 6.20 6.41
CA HIS A 53 -5.24 7.63 6.61
C HIS A 53 -4.62 7.96 7.97
N GLU A 54 -4.87 7.14 9.01
CA GLU A 54 -4.30 7.35 10.34
C GLU A 54 -2.77 7.12 10.37
N LEU A 55 -2.25 6.29 9.46
CA LEU A 55 -0.81 6.01 9.37
C LEU A 55 0.00 7.20 8.82
N MET A 56 -0.65 8.08 8.06
CA MET A 56 -0.02 9.23 7.38
C MET A 56 -0.60 10.56 7.87
N ALA A 57 -1.33 10.55 8.98
CA ALA A 57 -2.00 11.74 9.48
C ALA A 57 -0.99 12.84 9.80
N ASP A 58 -1.31 14.08 9.42
CA ASP A 58 -0.54 15.28 9.75
C ASP A 58 0.89 15.34 9.15
N LEU A 59 1.19 14.51 8.14
CA LEU A 59 2.51 14.42 7.49
C LEU A 59 3.00 15.75 6.90
N GLU A 60 2.09 16.61 6.44
CA GLU A 60 2.40 17.91 5.87
C GLU A 60 2.88 18.95 6.90
N LYS A 61 2.81 18.63 8.20
CA LYS A 61 3.15 19.55 9.31
C LYS A 61 4.59 19.39 9.79
N GLU A 62 5.49 18.98 8.90
CA GLU A 62 6.93 18.83 9.19
C GLU A 62 7.20 17.89 10.39
N THR A 63 6.40 16.84 10.54
CA THR A 63 6.49 15.91 11.68
C THR A 63 7.63 14.90 11.57
N VAL A 64 8.26 14.80 10.40
CA VAL A 64 9.30 13.82 10.07
C VAL A 64 10.34 14.43 9.15
N ASP A 65 11.54 13.85 9.16
CA ASP A 65 12.58 14.18 8.20
C ASP A 65 12.28 13.59 6.81
N PHE A 66 12.82 14.23 5.77
CA PHE A 66 12.71 13.78 4.38
C PHE A 66 14.08 13.49 3.78
N VAL A 67 14.15 12.41 3.00
CA VAL A 67 15.35 11.94 2.30
C VAL A 67 15.14 12.05 0.79
N ASP A 68 16.22 12.23 0.04
CA ASP A 68 16.18 12.25 -1.42
C ASP A 68 15.78 10.89 -2.01
N ASN A 69 15.04 10.90 -3.11
CA ASN A 69 14.76 9.70 -3.92
C ASN A 69 16.01 9.23 -4.71
N TYR A 70 15.87 8.17 -5.51
CA TYR A 70 16.99 7.50 -6.18
C TYR A 70 17.80 8.38 -7.15
N ASP A 71 17.21 9.43 -7.71
CA ASP A 71 17.86 10.38 -8.62
C ASP A 71 18.00 11.81 -8.05
N GLY A 72 17.63 12.01 -6.79
CA GLY A 72 17.76 13.29 -6.08
C GLY A 72 16.79 14.39 -6.53
N THR A 73 15.69 14.03 -7.21
CA THR A 73 14.71 15.00 -7.74
C THR A 73 13.47 15.16 -6.87
N GLU A 74 13.15 14.16 -6.04
CA GLU A 74 11.97 14.13 -5.17
C GLU A 74 12.35 13.83 -3.71
N LYS A 75 11.44 14.13 -2.79
CA LYS A 75 11.60 13.88 -1.35
C LYS A 75 10.68 12.77 -0.86
N ILE A 76 11.20 11.90 0.01
CA ILE A 76 10.49 10.77 0.61
C ILE A 76 10.60 10.89 2.14
N PRO A 77 9.50 10.78 2.90
CA PRO A 77 9.56 10.79 4.36
C PRO A 77 10.37 9.59 4.89
N ASP A 78 11.27 9.82 5.85
CA ASP A 78 12.14 8.78 6.44
C ASP A 78 11.32 7.77 7.29
N VAL A 79 10.32 8.28 7.99
CA VAL A 79 9.34 7.50 8.77
C VAL A 79 7.92 8.05 8.57
N MET A 80 6.91 7.27 8.94
CA MET A 80 5.51 7.70 8.92
C MET A 80 5.03 8.09 10.34
N PRO A 81 4.26 9.18 10.50
CA PRO A 81 3.77 9.66 11.79
C PRO A 81 2.53 8.88 12.28
N THR A 82 2.66 7.56 12.45
CA THR A 82 1.54 6.69 12.85
C THR A 82 0.99 7.01 14.24
N LYS A 83 -0.31 6.75 14.45
CA LYS A 83 -1.00 6.86 15.74
C LYS A 83 -1.28 5.50 16.37
#